data_AF-A0A1L3JHK9-F1
#
_entry.id   AF-A0A1L3JHK9-F1
#
_cell.length_a   1.000
_cell.length_b   1.000
_cell.length_c   1.000
_cell.angle_alpha   90.00
_cell.angle_beta   90.00
_cell.angle_gamma   90.00
#
_symmetry.space_group_name_H-M   'P 1'
#
loop_
_entity.id
_entity.type
_entity.pdbx_description
1 polymer ?
#
loop_
_entity_poly.entity_id
_entity_poly.type
_entity_poly.pdbx_seq_one_letter_code
_entity_poly.pdbx_strand_id
1 'polypeptide(L)'
;MGEKLYNKLNNKSILNLKQFKLQIYFVVIYLILISIFLGGYDINNNNIVEYGWVAWVIIPLYFLMFFCMIHTIYFLSRCITTIRNKKEGYGWYMLGFWVFPIGIWIIQPRIIDLLNKDSTKQNTI
;
A
#
# COMPACT_ATOMS: atom_id res chain seq x y z
N MET A 1 4.61 -4.65 8.72
CA MET A 1 5.68 -3.66 8.44
C MET A 1 5.17 -2.23 8.59
N GLY A 2 4.14 -1.80 7.85
CA GLY A 2 3.59 -0.42 7.92
C GLY A 2 3.15 0.04 9.32
N GLU A 3 2.59 -0.85 10.14
CA GLU A 3 2.21 -0.53 11.54
C GLU A 3 3.40 -0.22 12.44
N LYS A 4 4.54 -0.90 12.25
CA LYS A 4 5.78 -0.63 13.00
C LYS A 4 6.33 0.76 12.66
N LEU A 5 6.26 1.17 11.39
CA LEU A 5 6.63 2.55 11.01
C LEU A 5 5.65 3.57 11.59
N TYR A 6 4.35 3.33 11.50
CA TYR A 6 3.35 4.26 12.03
C TYR A 6 3.51 4.51 13.53
N ASN A 7 3.76 3.47 14.32
CA ASN A 7 3.94 3.61 15.76
C ASN A 7 5.17 4.45 16.15
N LYS A 8 6.12 4.62 15.22
CA LYS A 8 7.31 5.45 15.37
C LYS A 8 7.08 6.92 15.02
N LEU A 9 5.93 7.30 14.44
CA LEU A 9 5.64 8.70 14.16
C LEU A 9 5.48 9.49 15.46
N ASN A 10 6.26 10.56 15.59
CA ASN A 10 6.12 11.52 16.69
C ASN A 10 4.78 12.27 16.61
N ASN A 11 4.23 12.45 15.41
CA ASN A 11 2.92 13.05 15.20
C ASN A 11 1.98 12.10 14.47
N LYS A 12 1.12 11.43 15.24
CA LYS A 12 0.16 10.43 14.75
C LYS A 12 -1.07 11.04 14.05
N SER A 13 -1.33 12.35 14.19
CA SER A 13 -2.51 12.99 13.57
C SER A 13 -2.36 13.23 12.07
N ILE A 14 -1.14 13.08 11.53
CA ILE A 14 -0.84 13.29 10.10
C ILE A 14 -1.39 12.14 9.24
N LEU A 15 -1.60 10.96 9.82
CA LEU A 15 -1.91 9.74 9.07
C LEU A 15 -2.94 8.87 9.81
N ASN A 16 -4.00 8.43 9.11
CA ASN A 16 -5.05 7.61 9.69
C ASN A 16 -4.77 6.11 9.53
N LEU A 17 -4.16 5.47 10.55
CA LEU A 17 -3.87 4.03 10.52
C LEU A 17 -5.13 3.16 10.41
N LYS A 18 -6.27 3.60 10.96
CA LYS A 18 -7.56 2.90 10.81
C LYS A 18 -7.99 2.82 9.34
N GLN A 19 -7.86 3.92 8.60
CA GLN A 19 -8.21 3.99 7.18
C GLN A 19 -7.29 3.12 6.33
N PHE A 20 -5.98 3.12 6.61
CA PHE A 20 -5.01 2.24 5.97
C PHE A 20 -5.31 0.74 6.20
N LYS A 21 -5.64 0.35 7.44
CA LYS A 21 -6.02 -1.03 7.78
C LYS A 21 -7.30 -1.45 7.06
N LEU A 22 -8.33 -0.60 7.07
CA LEU A 22 -9.60 -0.86 6.40
C LEU A 22 -9.41 -1.07 4.89
N GLN A 23 -8.57 -0.25 4.27
CA GLN A 23 -8.21 -0.32 2.86
C GLN A 23 -7.50 -1.63 2.48
N ILE A 24 -6.49 -2.04 3.24
CA ILE A 24 -5.82 -3.33 3.00
C ILE A 24 -6.78 -4.50 3.19
N TYR A 25 -7.62 -4.44 4.24
CA TYR A 25 -8.61 -5.48 4.51
C TYR A 25 -9.64 -5.57 3.37
N PHE A 26 -10.09 -4.44 2.85
CA PHE A 26 -10.96 -4.35 1.68
C PHE A 26 -10.32 -5.00 0.44
N VAL A 27 -9.06 -4.68 0.14
CA VAL A 27 -8.31 -5.27 -0.99
C VAL A 27 -8.21 -6.78 -0.85
N VAL A 28 -7.85 -7.29 0.33
CA VAL A 28 -7.68 -8.74 0.57
C VAL A 28 -9.02 -9.47 0.45
N ILE A 29 -10.08 -8.95 1.08
CA ILE A 29 -11.43 -9.53 0.95
C ILE A 29 -11.87 -9.55 -0.50
N TYR A 30 -11.67 -8.46 -1.23
CA TYR A 30 -12.07 -8.35 -2.62
C TYR A 30 -11.36 -9.39 -3.50
N LEU A 31 -10.05 -9.58 -3.33
CA LEU A 31 -9.28 -10.60 -4.05
C LEU A 31 -9.78 -12.03 -3.73
N ILE A 32 -10.12 -12.30 -2.47
CA ILE A 32 -10.68 -13.59 -2.05
C ILE A 32 -12.07 -13.81 -2.67
N LEU A 33 -12.95 -12.81 -2.61
CA LEU A 33 -14.29 -12.86 -3.19
C LEU A 33 -14.23 -13.15 -4.69
N ILE A 34 -13.37 -12.46 -5.44
CA ILE A 34 -13.20 -12.71 -6.87
C ILE A 34 -12.69 -14.12 -7.16
N SER A 35 -11.71 -14.57 -6.39
CA SER A 35 -11.12 -15.89 -6.60
C SER A 35 -12.15 -17.00 -6.36
N ILE A 36 -13.04 -16.83 -5.38
CA ILE A 36 -14.07 -17.82 -5.01
C ILE A 36 -15.30 -17.73 -5.92
N PHE A 37 -15.85 -16.53 -6.13
CA PHE A 37 -17.14 -16.37 -6.81
C PHE A 37 -17.03 -16.40 -8.33
N LEU A 38 -15.89 -16.02 -8.89
CA LEU A 38 -15.73 -15.85 -10.33
C LEU A 38 -14.66 -16.77 -10.92
N GLY A 39 -13.89 -17.49 -10.10
CA GLY A 39 -12.80 -18.37 -10.56
C GLY A 39 -11.64 -17.63 -11.24
N GLY A 40 -11.63 -16.29 -11.14
CA GLY A 40 -10.77 -15.40 -11.93
C GLY A 40 -11.55 -14.62 -12.99
N TYR A 41 -10.90 -13.61 -13.58
CA TYR A 41 -11.44 -12.90 -14.74
C TYR A 41 -10.66 -13.34 -15.97
N ASP A 42 -11.33 -14.01 -16.90
CA ASP A 42 -10.78 -14.27 -18.24
C ASP A 42 -11.67 -13.51 -19.21
N ILE A 43 -11.47 -12.19 -19.30
CA ILE A 43 -12.26 -11.34 -20.20
C ILE A 43 -11.53 -11.30 -21.55
N ASN A 44 -12.14 -11.89 -22.57
CA ASN A 44 -11.71 -11.91 -23.96
C ASN A 44 -12.85 -11.42 -24.87
N ASN A 45 -12.54 -11.07 -26.12
CA ASN A 45 -13.52 -10.56 -27.08
C ASN A 45 -14.70 -11.51 -27.30
N ASN A 46 -14.53 -12.81 -27.05
CA ASN A 46 -15.58 -13.83 -27.24
C ASN A 46 -16.55 -13.94 -26.05
N ASN A 47 -16.18 -13.49 -24.85
CA ASN A 47 -16.99 -13.65 -23.63
C ASN A 47 -17.37 -12.32 -22.95
N ILE A 48 -16.95 -11.19 -23.51
CA ILE A 48 -17.37 -9.84 -23.07
C ILE A 48 -18.90 -9.72 -22.94
N VAL A 49 -19.65 -10.40 -23.81
CA VAL A 49 -21.13 -10.38 -23.78
C VAL A 49 -21.68 -11.16 -22.58
N GLU A 50 -21.01 -12.23 -22.12
CA GLU A 50 -21.40 -12.99 -20.92
C GLU A 50 -21.17 -12.20 -19.63
N TYR A 51 -20.15 -11.35 -19.60
CA TYR A 51 -19.88 -10.47 -18.45
C TYR A 51 -20.88 -9.30 -18.33
N GLY A 52 -21.62 -8.95 -19.38
CA GLY A 52 -22.80 -8.07 -19.36
C GLY A 52 -22.78 -6.93 -18.34
N TRP A 53 -23.73 -6.95 -17.39
CA TRP A 53 -23.87 -5.96 -16.32
C TRP A 53 -22.77 -6.05 -15.25
N VAL A 54 -22.11 -7.20 -15.13
CA VAL A 54 -21.04 -7.43 -14.14
C VAL A 54 -19.83 -6.56 -14.48
N ALA A 55 -19.52 -6.36 -15.77
CA ALA A 55 -18.44 -5.47 -16.22
C ALA A 55 -18.59 -4.02 -15.71
N TRP A 56 -19.83 -3.52 -15.64
CA TRP A 56 -20.13 -2.18 -15.13
C TRP A 56 -19.87 -2.01 -13.64
N VAL A 57 -19.91 -3.10 -12.87
CA VAL A 57 -19.56 -3.10 -11.44
C VAL A 57 -18.06 -3.30 -11.26
N ILE A 58 -17.46 -4.19 -12.07
CA ILE A 58 -16.05 -4.53 -12.03
C ILE A 58 -15.16 -3.31 -12.31
N ILE A 59 -15.48 -2.52 -13.34
CA ILE A 59 -14.64 -1.37 -13.74
C ILE A 59 -14.47 -0.34 -12.60
N PRO A 60 -15.54 0.21 -11.99
CA PRO A 60 -15.40 1.09 -10.83
C PRO A 60 -14.64 0.45 -9.66
N LEU A 61 -14.80 -0.86 -9.49
CA LEU A 61 -14.16 -1.60 -8.41
C LEU A 61 -12.65 -1.73 -8.65
N TYR A 62 -12.21 -1.90 -9.89
CA TYR A 62 -10.79 -1.80 -10.27
C TYR A 62 -10.23 -0.40 -10.01
N PHE A 63 -10.97 0.67 -10.34
CA PHE A 63 -10.54 2.04 -10.02
C PHE A 63 -10.42 2.27 -8.51
N LEU A 64 -11.35 1.72 -7.72
CA LEU A 64 -11.29 1.77 -6.26
C LEU A 64 -10.06 1.01 -5.72
N MET A 65 -9.73 -0.14 -6.28
CA MET A 65 -8.53 -0.90 -5.94
C MET A 65 -7.25 -0.13 -6.28
N PHE A 66 -7.22 0.50 -7.45
CA PHE A 66 -6.12 1.35 -7.88
C PHE A 66 -5.92 2.55 -6.94
N PHE A 67 -7.02 3.22 -6.56
CA PHE A 67 -7.00 4.28 -5.55
C PHE A 67 -6.48 3.79 -4.20
N CYS A 68 -6.94 2.62 -3.75
CA CYS A 68 -6.51 2.00 -2.50
C CYS A 68 -5.00 1.69 -2.50
N MET A 69 -4.48 1.18 -3.62
CA MET A 69 -3.05 0.91 -3.80
C MET A 69 -2.22 2.20 -3.75
N ILE A 70 -2.62 3.25 -4.48
CA ILE A 70 -1.94 4.55 -4.45
C ILE A 70 -1.95 5.13 -3.02
N HIS A 71 -3.09 5.09 -2.35
CA HIS A 71 -3.20 5.60 -0.98
C HIS A 71 -2.31 4.84 0.00
N THR A 72 -2.20 3.51 -0.15
CA THR A 72 -1.29 2.66 0.64
C THR A 72 0.17 3.05 0.44
N ILE A 73 0.58 3.25 -0.82
CA ILE A 73 1.94 3.68 -1.18
C ILE A 73 2.23 5.09 -0.64
N TYR A 74 1.27 6.01 -0.77
CA TYR A 74 1.36 7.35 -0.21
C TYR A 74 1.51 7.33 1.32
N PHE A 75 0.70 6.55 2.02
CA PHE A 75 0.75 6.40 3.47
C PHE A 75 2.14 5.94 3.93
N LEU A 76 2.69 4.92 3.26
CA LEU A 76 3.99 4.36 3.61
C LEU A 76 5.15 5.33 3.30
N SER A 77 5.08 6.00 2.14
CA SER A 77 6.06 7.02 1.73
C SER A 77 6.07 8.21 2.70
N ARG A 78 4.89 8.66 3.13
CA ARG A 78 4.73 9.72 4.13
C ARG A 78 5.25 9.29 5.50
N CYS A 79 5.02 8.04 5.92
CA CYS A 79 5.59 7.49 7.14
C CYS A 79 7.12 7.57 7.12
N ILE A 80 7.75 7.04 6.07
CA ILE A 80 9.21 6.99 5.94
C ILE A 80 9.81 8.40 5.93
N THR A 81 9.22 9.31 5.14
CA THR A 81 9.69 10.70 5.03
C THR A 81 9.58 11.45 6.37
N THR A 82 8.50 11.23 7.11
CA THR A 82 8.27 11.88 8.41
C THR A 82 9.25 11.39 9.48
N ILE A 83 9.60 10.10 9.46
CA ILE A 83 10.53 9.49 10.42
C ILE A 83 11.99 9.87 10.11
N ARG A 84 12.37 9.94 8.83
CA ARG A 84 13.78 10.11 8.45
C ARG A 84 14.21 11.57 8.49
N ASN A 85 13.55 12.44 7.73
CA ASN A 85 13.68 13.89 7.76
C ASN A 85 12.76 14.50 6.71
N LYS A 86 12.06 15.59 7.01
CA LYS A 86 11.14 16.30 6.07
C LYS A 86 11.82 16.86 4.80
N LYS A 87 13.15 16.75 4.67
CA LYS A 87 13.94 17.23 3.53
C LYS A 87 13.92 16.27 2.34
N GLU A 88 13.71 14.98 2.55
CA GLU A 88 13.57 14.03 1.44
C GLU A 88 12.14 14.11 0.89
N GLY A 89 11.99 14.22 -0.44
CA GLY A 89 10.67 14.27 -1.06
C GLY A 89 9.95 12.93 -0.97
N TYR A 90 8.72 12.91 -0.44
CA TYR A 90 7.89 11.71 -0.38
C TYR A 90 7.64 11.07 -1.76
N GLY A 91 7.74 11.85 -2.84
CA GLY A 91 7.60 11.38 -4.22
C GLY A 91 8.65 10.36 -4.63
N TRP A 92 9.89 10.43 -4.11
CA TRP A 92 10.93 9.44 -4.41
C TRP A 92 10.58 8.06 -3.85
N TYR A 93 10.05 8.03 -2.63
CA TYR A 93 9.55 6.80 -2.01
C TYR A 93 8.31 6.28 -2.72
N MET A 94 7.42 7.18 -3.16
CA MET A 94 6.22 6.81 -3.92
C MET A 94 6.58 6.14 -5.24
N LEU A 95 7.52 6.71 -5.98
CA LEU A 95 8.04 6.14 -7.22
C LEU A 95 8.79 4.83 -6.98
N GLY A 96 9.57 4.71 -5.90
CA GLY A 96 10.25 3.46 -5.59
C GLY A 96 9.27 2.31 -5.24
N PHE A 97 8.15 2.59 -4.59
CA PHE A 97 7.11 1.56 -4.40
C PHE A 97 6.36 1.23 -5.69
N TRP A 98 6.31 2.17 -6.64
CA TRP A 98 5.66 1.98 -7.94
C TRP A 98 6.51 1.17 -8.92
N VAL A 99 7.83 1.42 -8.98
CA VAL A 99 8.77 0.78 -9.92
C VAL A 99 9.25 -0.56 -9.35
N PHE A 100 8.34 -1.52 -9.21
CA PHE A 100 8.69 -2.87 -8.80
C PHE A 100 9.43 -3.61 -9.94
N PRO A 101 10.51 -4.37 -9.66
CA PRO A 101 11.12 -4.65 -8.36
C PRO A 101 12.26 -3.67 -7.97
N ILE A 102 12.79 -2.87 -8.89
CA ILE A 102 13.97 -2.01 -8.65
C ILE A 102 13.80 -1.13 -7.40
N GLY A 103 12.63 -0.52 -7.24
CA GLY A 103 12.41 0.41 -6.15
C GLY A 103 12.17 -0.28 -4.80
N ILE A 104 11.70 -1.55 -4.76
CA ILE A 104 11.65 -2.31 -3.50
C ILE A 104 13.06 -2.56 -2.98
N TRP A 105 14.02 -2.82 -3.87
CA TRP A 105 15.40 -3.12 -3.51
C TRP A 105 16.12 -1.90 -2.93
N ILE A 106 15.77 -0.70 -3.38
CA ILE A 106 16.29 0.56 -2.83
C ILE A 106 15.61 0.93 -1.51
N ILE A 107 14.30 0.65 -1.37
CA ILE A 107 13.51 1.05 -0.21
C ILE A 107 13.69 0.09 0.98
N GLN A 108 13.78 -1.21 0.73
CA GLN A 108 13.88 -2.24 1.76
C GLN A 108 15.04 -2.02 2.75
N PRO A 109 16.31 -1.82 2.32
CA PRO A 109 17.40 -1.55 3.26
C PRO A 109 17.17 -0.28 4.07
N ARG A 110 16.59 0.76 3.45
CA ARG A 110 16.28 2.03 4.12
C ARG A 110 15.25 1.87 5.24
N ILE A 111 14.24 1.03 5.04
CA ILE A 111 13.24 0.75 6.09
C ILE A 111 13.85 -0.07 7.23
N ILE A 112 14.71 -1.04 6.91
CA ILE A 112 15.40 -1.86 7.92
C ILE A 112 16.30 -0.98 8.79
N ASP A 113 17.05 -0.05 8.20
CA ASP A 113 17.85 0.93 8.94
C ASP A 113 16.99 1.77 9.91
N LEU A 114 15.81 2.21 9.45
CA LEU A 114 14.89 2.99 10.30
C LEU A 114 14.33 2.19 11.46
N LEU A 115 14.15 0.87 11.31
CA LEU A 115 13.70 -0.03 12.37
C LEU A 115 14.84 -0.37 13.35
N ASN A 116 16.06 -0.57 12.86
CA ASN A 116 17.20 -0.99 13.68
C ASN A 116 17.85 0.16 14.48
N LYS A 117 17.83 1.38 13.95
CA LYS A 117 18.42 2.57 14.60
C LYS A 117 17.72 2.95 15.92
N ASP A 118 16.54 2.42 16.19
CA ASP A 118 15.84 2.61 17.46
C ASP A 118 16.07 1.49 18.46
N SER A 119 16.27 0.25 17.99
CA SER A 119 16.64 -0.88 18.86
C SER A 119 17.88 -0.54 19.67
N THR A 120 18.82 0.21 19.08
CA THR A 120 20.03 0.70 19.75
C THR A 120 19.74 1.83 20.74
N LYS A 121 18.80 2.75 20.45
CA LYS A 121 18.43 3.82 21.39
C LYS A 121 17.64 3.31 22.61
N GLN A 122 16.87 2.24 22.47
CA GLN A 122 16.10 1.65 23.56
C GLN A 122 16.95 0.78 24.50
N ASN A 123 18.05 0.20 24.00
CA ASN A 123 18.99 -0.60 24.79
C ASN A 123 20.09 0.22 25.50
N THR A 124 20.06 1.55 25.41
CA THR A 124 21.03 2.44 26.06
C THR A 124 20.38 3.32 27.15
N ILE A 125 19.22 2.90 27.69
CA ILE A 125 18.53 3.55 28.82
C ILE A 125 18.46 2.56 29.97
#